data_AF-A0A7X7IR82-F1
#
_entry.id   AF-A0A7X7IR82-F1
#
_cell.length_a   1.000
_cell.length_b   1.000
_cell.length_c   1.000
_cell.angle_alpha   90.00
_cell.angle_beta   90.00
_cell.angle_gamma   90.00
#
_symmetry.space_group_name_H-M   'P 1'
#
loop_
_entity.id
_entity.type
_entity.pdbx_description
1 polymer ?
#
loop_
_entity_poly.entity_id
_entity_poly.type
_entity_poly.pdbx_seq_one_letter_code
_entity_poly.pdbx_strand_id
1 'polypeptide(L)'
;RGRLKLNIELKINGHGRNLESEVVRLIRQADFESECIVTSLDHEAIREVARQAGSPRTGLIVTAKIGDATRTDVDVLSVNARMVTRDFVARAHRAGMEVHVWTVQDPEQMLAMIHMGVDNILTNSPEVLVELLVERRKMSNAEKTLLFVSDLLVGRI
;
A
#
# COMPACT_ATOMS: atom_id res chain seq x y z
N ARG A 1 -12.32 16.76 -3.72
CA ARG A 1 -11.83 16.15 -2.46
C ARG A 1 -12.91 15.24 -1.88
N GLY A 2 -12.58 14.34 -0.94
CA GLY A 2 -13.55 13.48 -0.25
C GLY A 2 -14.17 12.33 -1.07
N ARG A 3 -13.70 12.07 -2.30
CA ARG A 3 -14.22 10.99 -3.16
C ARG A 3 -13.18 9.95 -3.57
N LEU A 4 -11.92 10.35 -3.61
CA LEU A 4 -10.79 9.52 -4.03
C LEU A 4 -9.54 10.01 -3.29
N LYS A 5 -8.76 9.07 -2.77
CA LYS A 5 -7.42 9.31 -2.22
C LYS A 5 -6.37 9.01 -3.28
N LEU A 6 -5.23 9.69 -3.22
CA LEU A 6 -4.16 9.53 -4.21
C LEU A 6 -2.94 8.82 -3.62
N ASN A 7 -2.36 7.90 -4.39
CA ASN A 7 -0.99 7.42 -4.20
C ASN A 7 -0.14 8.06 -5.30
N ILE A 8 0.81 8.92 -4.91
CA ILE A 8 1.65 9.69 -5.83
C ILE A 8 3.07 9.11 -5.76
N GLU A 9 3.48 8.38 -6.80
CA GLU A 9 4.83 7.83 -6.89
C GLU A 9 5.83 8.87 -7.43
N LEU A 10 6.88 9.15 -6.68
CA LEU A 10 8.04 9.93 -7.14
C LEU A 10 9.06 9.00 -7.82
N LYS A 11 9.36 9.29 -9.09
CA LYS A 11 10.38 8.58 -9.87
C LYS A 11 11.61 9.46 -10.03
N ILE A 12 12.64 9.19 -9.25
CA ILE A 12 13.92 9.90 -9.30
C ILE A 12 14.75 9.33 -10.46
N ASN A 13 15.00 10.14 -11.48
CA ASN A 13 15.74 9.76 -12.69
C ASN A 13 16.93 10.70 -12.98
N GLY A 14 17.37 11.50 -12.01
CA GLY A 14 18.50 12.42 -12.15
C GLY A 14 18.25 13.66 -13.00
N HIS A 15 17.09 13.80 -13.64
CA HIS A 15 16.75 14.94 -14.50
C HIS A 15 15.90 16.01 -13.82
N GLY A 16 15.24 15.68 -12.69
CA GLY A 16 14.47 16.63 -11.89
C GLY A 16 15.29 17.15 -10.71
N ARG A 17 15.47 18.47 -10.61
CA ARG A 17 15.94 19.11 -9.37
C ARG A 17 14.72 19.46 -8.52
N ASN A 18 14.78 19.17 -7.22
CA ASN A 18 13.76 19.56 -6.23
C ASN A 18 12.34 19.02 -6.52
N LEU A 19 12.23 17.84 -7.13
CA LEU A 19 10.92 17.25 -7.47
C LEU A 19 10.06 17.05 -6.21
N GLU A 20 10.69 16.60 -5.12
CA GLU A 20 10.11 16.37 -3.81
C GLU A 20 9.45 17.64 -3.27
N SER A 21 10.19 18.76 -3.27
CA SER A 21 9.67 20.04 -2.77
C SER A 21 8.56 20.60 -3.65
N GLU A 22 8.67 20.46 -4.97
CA GLU A 22 7.62 20.93 -5.89
C GLU A 22 6.33 20.12 -5.72
N VAL A 23 6.43 18.80 -5.56
CA VAL A 23 5.25 17.96 -5.31
C VAL A 23 4.58 18.30 -3.98
N VAL A 24 5.35 18.46 -2.89
CA VAL A 24 4.80 18.89 -1.59
C VAL A 24 4.14 20.26 -1.71
N ARG A 25 4.78 21.23 -2.39
CA ARG A 25 4.20 22.55 -2.63
C ARG A 25 2.85 22.47 -3.34
N LEU A 26 2.73 21.65 -4.40
CA LEU A 26 1.48 21.47 -5.14
C LEU A 26 0.40 20.78 -4.31
N ILE A 27 0.75 19.75 -3.55
CA ILE A 27 -0.18 19.06 -2.63
C ILE A 27 -0.75 20.04 -1.61
N ARG A 28 0.10 20.89 -1.04
CA ARG A 28 -0.31 21.92 -0.07
C ARG A 28 -1.17 23.01 -0.68
N GLN A 29 -0.79 23.52 -1.84
CA GLN A 29 -1.62 24.50 -2.57
C GLN A 29 -3.00 23.95 -2.93
N ALA A 30 -3.09 22.63 -3.08
CA ALA A 30 -4.33 21.92 -3.32
C ALA A 30 -5.00 21.40 -2.04
N ASP A 31 -4.60 21.86 -0.84
CA ASP A 31 -4.84 21.27 0.50
C ASP A 31 -5.27 19.79 0.49
N PHE A 32 -4.38 18.96 -0.05
CA PHE A 32 -4.63 17.55 -0.31
C PHE A 32 -3.76 16.61 0.57
N GLU A 33 -3.05 17.17 1.56
CA GLU A 33 -2.06 16.47 2.40
C GLU A 33 -2.66 15.27 3.13
N SER A 34 -3.92 15.39 3.59
CA SER A 34 -4.64 14.33 4.31
C SER A 34 -5.31 13.30 3.40
N GLU A 35 -5.33 13.55 2.09
CA GLU A 35 -6.02 12.74 1.08
C GLU A 35 -5.04 12.04 0.12
N CYS A 36 -3.74 12.19 0.34
CA CYS A 36 -2.73 11.48 -0.43
C CYS A 36 -1.63 10.85 0.42
N ILE A 37 -0.93 9.92 -0.22
CA ILE A 37 0.32 9.35 0.22
C ILE A 37 1.33 9.58 -0.91
N VAL A 38 2.54 9.98 -0.57
CA VAL A 38 3.66 10.07 -1.50
C VAL A 38 4.55 8.84 -1.34
N THR A 39 4.80 8.13 -2.43
CA THR A 39 5.61 6.90 -2.43
C THR A 39 6.83 7.00 -3.32
N SER A 40 7.89 6.25 -3.04
CA SER A 40 9.06 6.14 -3.93
C SER A 40 9.88 4.90 -3.62
N LEU A 41 10.67 4.43 -4.60
CA LEU A 41 11.74 3.47 -4.37
C LEU A 41 12.98 4.15 -3.76
N ASP A 42 13.08 5.48 -3.88
CA ASP A 42 14.20 6.25 -3.35
C ASP A 42 13.96 6.65 -1.89
N HIS A 43 14.76 6.06 -1.01
CA HIS A 43 14.71 6.29 0.43
C HIS A 43 15.08 7.73 0.83
N GLU A 44 15.92 8.40 0.06
CA GLU A 44 16.31 9.79 0.33
C GLU A 44 15.20 10.75 -0.08
N ALA A 45 14.58 10.52 -1.25
CA ALA A 45 13.44 11.31 -1.69
C ALA A 45 12.29 11.27 -0.66
N ILE A 46 11.97 10.09 -0.11
CA ILE A 46 10.94 9.97 0.92
C ILE A 46 11.31 10.69 2.22
N ARG A 47 12.59 10.60 2.64
CA ARG A 47 13.07 11.37 3.80
C ARG A 47 12.96 12.87 3.56
N GLU A 48 13.23 13.33 2.34
CA GLU A 48 13.12 14.74 1.99
C GLU A 48 11.67 15.23 1.93
N VAL A 49 10.73 14.41 1.46
CA VAL A 49 9.30 14.70 1.57
C VAL A 49 8.88 14.79 3.05
N ALA A 50 9.26 13.82 3.88
CA ALA A 50 8.85 13.75 5.28
C ALA A 50 9.32 14.96 6.12
N ARG A 51 10.51 15.51 5.84
CA ARG A 51 11.07 16.67 6.56
C ARG A 51 10.33 17.99 6.31
N GLN A 52 9.54 18.08 5.24
CA GLN A 52 8.88 19.33 4.88
C GLN A 52 7.66 19.59 5.77
N ALA A 53 7.45 20.84 6.17
CA ALA A 53 6.30 21.21 6.99
C ALA A 53 4.98 20.99 6.24
N GLY A 54 4.02 20.31 6.87
CA GLY A 54 2.76 19.93 6.23
C GLY A 54 2.95 18.87 5.16
N SER A 55 3.91 17.96 5.33
CA SER A 55 4.10 16.84 4.43
C SER A 55 2.89 15.88 4.48
N PRO A 56 2.51 15.27 3.34
CA PRO A 56 1.56 14.17 3.35
C PRO A 56 2.19 12.92 3.98
N ARG A 57 1.37 11.90 4.20
CA ARG A 57 1.89 10.56 4.56
C ARG A 57 2.86 10.06 3.50
N THR A 58 3.84 9.27 3.93
CA THR A 58 4.92 8.76 3.08
C THR A 58 4.93 7.25 3.02
N GLY A 59 5.41 6.70 1.90
CA GLY A 59 5.57 5.26 1.74
C GLY A 59 6.81 4.87 0.96
N LEU A 60 7.41 3.76 1.38
CA LEU A 60 8.56 3.19 0.69
C LEU A 60 8.13 2.04 -0.21
N ILE A 61 8.56 2.08 -1.48
CA ILE A 61 8.39 0.97 -2.42
C ILE A 61 9.58 0.03 -2.26
N VAL A 62 9.30 -1.20 -1.83
CA VAL A 62 10.28 -2.23 -1.53
C VAL A 62 10.21 -3.32 -2.59
N THR A 63 11.22 -3.38 -3.45
CA THR A 63 11.28 -4.29 -4.61
C THR A 63 12.08 -5.56 -4.36
N ALA A 64 12.89 -5.60 -3.32
CA ALA A 64 13.70 -6.75 -2.92
C ALA A 64 13.50 -7.07 -1.44
N LYS A 65 13.93 -8.25 -0.98
CA LYS A 65 14.00 -8.55 0.46
C LYS A 65 15.02 -7.64 1.13
N ILE A 66 14.56 -6.45 1.55
CA ILE A 66 15.34 -5.52 2.35
C ILE A 66 15.16 -5.95 3.80
N GLY A 67 16.23 -6.49 4.40
CA GLY A 67 16.37 -6.85 5.82
C GLY A 67 15.08 -6.87 6.64
N ASP A 68 15.02 -6.03 7.67
CA ASP A 68 13.78 -5.75 8.37
C ASP A 68 13.24 -4.39 7.88
N ALA A 69 12.43 -4.43 6.82
CA ALA A 69 11.76 -3.27 6.26
C ALA A 69 10.87 -2.53 7.27
N THR A 70 10.56 -3.12 8.43
CA THR A 70 9.78 -2.44 9.47
C THR A 70 10.58 -1.44 10.30
N ARG A 71 11.90 -1.35 10.05
CA ARG A 71 12.80 -0.38 10.69
C ARG A 71 12.89 0.96 9.96
N THR A 72 12.07 1.17 8.93
CA THR A 72 12.03 2.41 8.17
C THR A 72 11.02 3.37 8.77
N ASP A 73 11.38 4.66 8.83
CA ASP A 73 10.51 5.72 9.34
C ASP A 73 9.59 6.24 8.21
N VAL A 74 8.56 5.45 7.88
CA VAL A 74 7.53 5.75 6.85
C VAL A 74 6.16 5.30 7.33
N ASP A 75 5.08 5.83 6.76
CA ASP A 75 3.71 5.44 7.11
C ASP A 75 3.24 4.16 6.41
N VAL A 76 3.87 3.82 5.28
CA VAL A 76 3.43 2.74 4.38
C VAL A 76 4.62 1.95 3.83
N LEU A 77 4.52 0.63 3.85
CA LEU A 77 5.37 -0.27 3.09
C LEU A 77 4.61 -0.77 1.85
N SER A 78 5.09 -0.38 0.66
CA SER A 78 4.54 -0.81 -0.62
C SER A 78 5.42 -1.93 -1.20
N VAL A 79 4.98 -3.18 -1.08
CA VAL A 79 5.80 -4.38 -1.35
C VAL A 79 5.26 -5.22 -2.50
N ASN A 80 6.14 -6.03 -3.10
CA ASN A 80 5.71 -7.05 -4.03
C ASN A 80 4.82 -8.09 -3.32
N ALA A 81 3.64 -8.40 -3.88
CA ALA A 81 2.68 -9.33 -3.28
C ALA A 81 3.28 -10.72 -2.96
N ARG A 82 4.27 -11.18 -3.74
CA ARG A 82 4.95 -12.48 -3.52
C ARG A 82 5.81 -12.53 -2.26
N MET A 83 6.13 -11.39 -1.67
CA MET A 83 6.94 -11.29 -0.46
C MET A 83 6.10 -11.19 0.81
N VAL A 84 4.78 -11.03 0.66
CA VAL A 84 3.86 -10.76 1.75
C VAL A 84 3.49 -12.06 2.44
N THR A 85 3.52 -12.03 3.76
CA THR A 85 3.05 -13.11 4.63
C THR A 85 2.24 -12.48 5.75
N ARG A 86 1.38 -13.26 6.44
CA ARG A 86 0.66 -12.79 7.63
C ARG A 86 1.59 -12.20 8.68
N ASP A 87 2.73 -12.86 8.91
CA ASP A 87 3.72 -12.39 9.88
C ASP A 87 4.36 -11.07 9.47
N PHE A 88 4.59 -10.86 8.18
CA PHE A 88 5.07 -9.58 7.65
C PHE A 88 4.06 -8.47 7.92
N VAL A 89 2.78 -8.70 7.55
CA VAL A 89 1.70 -7.72 7.78
C VAL A 89 1.56 -7.40 9.26
N ALA A 90 1.52 -8.43 10.12
CA ALA A 90 1.40 -8.23 11.56
C ALA A 90 2.60 -7.47 12.16
N ARG A 91 3.82 -7.67 11.66
CA ARG A 91 5.00 -6.89 12.09
C ARG A 91 4.90 -5.43 11.64
N ALA A 92 4.51 -5.17 10.40
CA ALA A 92 4.35 -3.81 9.88
C ALA A 92 3.27 -3.05 10.66
N HIS A 93 2.11 -3.66 10.90
CA HIS A 93 1.03 -3.08 11.69
C HIS A 93 1.46 -2.79 13.14
N ARG A 94 2.22 -3.69 13.78
CA ARG A 94 2.78 -3.44 15.13
C ARG A 94 3.74 -2.26 15.18
N ALA A 95 4.40 -1.95 14.06
CA ALA A 95 5.26 -0.79 13.92
C ALA A 95 4.51 0.46 13.43
N GLY A 96 3.18 0.42 13.32
CA GLY A 96 2.35 1.57 12.94
C GLY A 96 2.28 1.85 11.44
N MET A 97 2.77 0.92 10.60
CA MET A 97 2.78 1.07 9.15
C MET A 97 1.64 0.32 8.49
N GLU A 98 1.09 0.87 7.41
CA GLU A 98 0.23 0.12 6.48
C GLU A 98 1.07 -0.72 5.52
N VAL A 99 0.49 -1.82 5.03
CA VAL A 99 1.05 -2.64 3.96
C VAL A 99 0.22 -2.46 2.70
N HIS A 100 0.85 -1.93 1.67
CA HIS A 100 0.30 -1.85 0.32
C HIS A 100 1.01 -2.90 -0.55
N VAL A 101 0.28 -3.54 -1.46
CA VAL A 101 0.86 -4.60 -2.32
C VAL A 101 0.70 -4.28 -3.79
N TRP A 102 1.74 -4.56 -4.55
CA TRP A 102 1.76 -4.39 -5.99
C TRP A 102 2.38 -5.60 -6.70
N THR A 103 2.10 -5.86 -7.97
CA THR A 103 0.84 -5.56 -8.66
C THR A 103 0.03 -6.85 -8.66
N VAL A 104 -1.18 -6.82 -8.10
CA VAL A 104 -2.03 -8.02 -7.99
C VAL A 104 -3.10 -7.96 -9.06
N GLN A 105 -3.16 -8.98 -9.92
CA GLN A 105 -4.13 -9.03 -11.02
C GLN A 105 -5.15 -10.14 -10.86
N ASP A 106 -4.77 -11.23 -10.22
CA ASP A 106 -5.60 -12.41 -10.11
C ASP A 106 -6.60 -12.29 -8.92
N PRO A 107 -7.90 -12.56 -9.13
CA PRO A 107 -8.92 -12.51 -8.07
C PRO A 107 -8.61 -13.37 -6.85
N GLU A 108 -8.04 -14.57 -7.04
CA GLU A 108 -7.70 -15.46 -5.93
C GLU A 108 -6.55 -14.86 -5.12
N GLN A 109 -5.55 -14.29 -5.79
CA GLN A 109 -4.48 -13.57 -5.12
C GLN A 109 -4.99 -12.31 -4.40
N MET A 110 -5.96 -11.58 -4.96
CA MET A 110 -6.58 -10.44 -4.27
C MET A 110 -7.25 -10.88 -2.96
N LEU A 111 -8.03 -11.97 -2.99
CA LEU A 111 -8.66 -12.55 -1.80
C LEU A 111 -7.62 -13.00 -0.77
N ALA A 112 -6.54 -13.64 -1.21
CA ALA A 112 -5.45 -14.03 -0.33
C ALA A 112 -4.82 -12.81 0.37
N MET A 113 -4.52 -11.73 -0.36
CA MET A 113 -3.98 -10.48 0.22
C MET A 113 -4.96 -9.85 1.23
N ILE A 114 -6.26 -9.81 0.90
CA ILE A 114 -7.32 -9.35 1.81
C ILE A 114 -7.34 -10.20 3.09
N HIS A 115 -7.23 -11.52 2.96
CA HIS A 115 -7.20 -12.44 4.10
C HIS A 115 -5.94 -12.28 4.95
N MET A 116 -4.80 -11.93 4.36
CA MET A 116 -3.57 -11.64 5.09
C MET A 116 -3.61 -10.31 5.85
N GLY A 117 -4.61 -9.45 5.58
CA GLY A 117 -4.79 -8.17 6.25
C GLY A 117 -4.03 -7.01 5.61
N VAL A 118 -3.68 -7.12 4.32
CA VAL A 118 -3.11 -6.01 3.55
C VAL A 118 -4.08 -4.83 3.50
N ASP A 119 -3.56 -3.61 3.63
CA ASP A 119 -4.35 -2.38 3.70
C ASP A 119 -4.74 -1.84 2.32
N ASN A 120 -3.92 -2.06 1.29
CA ASN A 120 -4.19 -1.60 -0.07
C ASN A 120 -3.63 -2.54 -1.14
N ILE A 121 -4.36 -2.70 -2.26
CA ILE A 121 -3.97 -3.53 -3.40
C ILE A 121 -3.86 -2.65 -4.64
N LEU A 122 -2.66 -2.56 -5.20
CA LEU A 122 -2.40 -1.91 -6.47
C LEU A 122 -2.62 -2.93 -7.59
N THR A 123 -3.54 -2.61 -8.50
CA THR A 123 -3.99 -3.50 -9.58
C THR A 123 -4.29 -2.72 -10.85
N ASN A 124 -4.19 -3.38 -12.01
CA ASN A 124 -4.69 -2.84 -13.28
C ASN A 124 -6.16 -3.21 -13.53
N SER A 125 -6.77 -4.01 -12.65
CA SER A 125 -8.16 -4.44 -12.74
C SER A 125 -8.95 -3.99 -11.50
N PRO A 126 -9.06 -2.67 -11.25
CA PRO A 126 -9.75 -2.14 -10.07
C PRO A 126 -11.22 -2.53 -10.00
N GLU A 127 -11.90 -2.72 -11.14
CA GLU A 127 -13.29 -3.16 -11.23
C GLU A 127 -13.48 -4.55 -10.62
N VAL A 128 -12.55 -5.47 -10.88
CA VAL A 128 -12.57 -6.84 -10.32
C VAL A 128 -12.38 -6.78 -8.80
N LEU A 129 -11.42 -5.99 -8.33
CA LEU A 129 -11.20 -5.81 -6.90
C LEU A 129 -12.43 -5.21 -6.20
N VAL A 130 -13.06 -4.20 -6.81
CA VAL A 130 -14.28 -3.58 -6.28
C VAL A 130 -15.42 -4.58 -6.20
N GLU A 131 -15.64 -5.39 -7.25
CA GLU A 131 -16.67 -6.43 -7.26
C GLU A 131 -16.43 -7.46 -6.14
N LEU A 132 -15.20 -7.96 -6.00
CA LEU A 132 -14.82 -8.87 -4.91
C LEU A 132 -15.10 -8.28 -3.52
N LEU A 133 -14.76 -7.00 -3.31
CA LEU A 133 -15.01 -6.32 -2.03
C LEU A 133 -16.51 -6.14 -1.76
N VAL A 134 -17.32 -5.87 -2.79
CA VAL A 134 -18.78 -5.76 -2.67
C VAL A 134 -19.39 -7.12 -2.32
N GLU A 135 -19.04 -8.18 -3.04
CA GLU A 135 -19.55 -9.53 -2.77
C GLU A 135 -19.14 -10.00 -1.37
N ARG A 136 -17.87 -9.78 -1.00
CA ARG A 136 -17.38 -10.12 0.35
C ARG A 136 -18.10 -9.34 1.45
N ARG A 137 -18.54 -8.10 1.21
CA ARG A 137 -19.31 -7.32 2.20
C ARG A 137 -20.72 -7.89 2.43
N LYS A 138 -21.32 -8.51 1.40
CA LYS A 138 -22.64 -9.16 1.50
C LYS A 138 -22.58 -10.48 2.26
N MET A 139 -21.42 -11.16 2.28
CA MET A 139 -21.23 -12.43 3.00
C MET A 139 -21.38 -12.29 4.52
N SER A 140 -22.04 -13.26 5.12
CA SER A 140 -22.05 -13.53 6.55
C SER A 140 -20.66 -13.89 7.08
N ASN A 141 -20.48 -13.86 8.41
CA ASN A 141 -19.24 -14.28 9.04
C ASN A 141 -18.95 -15.78 8.82
N ALA A 142 -20.00 -16.61 8.73
CA ALA A 142 -19.86 -18.04 8.44
C ALA A 142 -19.32 -18.28 7.03
N GLU A 143 -19.86 -17.58 6.02
CA GLU A 143 -19.38 -17.68 4.63
C GLU A 143 -17.94 -17.17 4.48
N LYS A 144 -17.59 -16.05 5.13
CA LYS A 144 -16.21 -15.53 5.17
C LYS A 144 -15.25 -16.54 5.80
N THR A 145 -15.68 -17.20 6.88
CA THR A 145 -14.89 -18.23 7.56
C THR A 145 -14.72 -19.46 6.68
N LEU A 146 -15.78 -19.91 6.02
CA LEU A 146 -15.72 -21.05 5.10
C LEU A 146 -14.78 -20.77 3.92
N LEU A 147 -14.86 -19.58 3.32
CA LEU A 147 -13.96 -19.17 2.24
C LEU A 147 -12.50 -19.18 2.71
N PHE A 148 -12.23 -18.60 3.88
CA PHE A 148 -10.89 -18.61 4.48
C PHE A 148 -10.36 -20.03 4.72
N VAL A 149 -11.18 -20.92 5.30
CA VAL A 149 -10.80 -22.32 5.53
C VAL A 149 -10.57 -23.05 4.22
N SER A 150 -11.42 -22.82 3.21
CA SER A 150 -11.25 -23.39 1.86
C SER A 150 -9.89 -23.00 1.28
N ASP A 151 -9.55 -21.70 1.32
CA ASP A 151 -8.28 -21.19 0.80
C ASP A 151 -7.07 -21.77 1.55
N LEU A 152 -7.17 -21.95 2.87
CA LEU A 152 -6.14 -22.60 3.68
C LEU A 152 -5.94 -24.07 3.27
N LEU A 153 -7.03 -24.82 3.05
CA LEU A 153 -6.97 -26.23 2.67
C LEU A 153 -6.34 -26.46 1.29
N VAL A 154 -6.51 -25.51 0.36
CA VAL A 154 -5.91 -25.59 -0.97
C VAL A 154 -4.53 -24.90 -1.07
N GLY A 155 -3.99 -24.42 0.06
CA GLY A 155 -2.66 -23.81 0.12
C GLY A 155 -2.55 -22.43 -0.54
N ARG A 156 -3.64 -21.66 -0.58
CA ARG A 156 -3.67 -20.30 -1.14
C ARG A 156 -3.21 -19.21 -0.16
N ILE A 157 -3.17 -19.53 1.13
CA ILE A 157 -2.75 -18.67 2.25
C ILE A 157 -2.09 -19.53 3.33
#